data_AF-D5JBI6-F1
#
_entry.id   AF-D5JBI6-F1
#
_cell.length_a   1.000
_cell.length_b   1.000
_cell.length_c   1.000
_cell.angle_alpha   90.00
_cell.angle_beta   90.00
_cell.angle_gamma   90.00
#
_symmetry.space_group_name_H-M   'P 1'
#
loop_
_entity.id
_entity.type
_entity.pdbx_description
1 polymer ?
#
loop_
_entity_poly.entity_id
_entity_poly.type
_entity_poly.pdbx_seq_one_letter_code
_entity_poly.pdbx_strand_id
1 'polypeptide(L)'
;VGFITKIKKILETVCHNCGKILLDESNPQFAQAVRLRDPKRRFEAIHKLCKGKQTCDVDDVPEENNNDFAPNPKDALKKKNKSHGGCGNLQPTIRKDGLKLNGTWTWPKDADTEQKIEKRIITPQMALNVFRNMQPYDMARMGLNADYARPEWMILTVLPVPPPAVRPSVSVDGTNQGMRSEDDLTYKLSDIIRANSNVRRCEQEGSPQHVVAEFETLLQFHVATYMDNDIAGQPKALQKSGRPVKAIRARLKSKEGRLRGNLMGKRVDFSARTVITGDPNLSLDEVGVPRSTARILTFPETVNAFNIDKLQQLVRNGPNDHPGAKYVIRDTGERIDLRHNKRAGDIQLQYGYKVERHIVDG
;
A
#
# COMPACT_ATOMS: atom_id res chain seq x y z
N VAL A 1 10.73 -0.21 -1.26
CA VAL A 1 10.78 -1.10 -2.46
C VAL A 1 9.93 -0.60 -3.61
N GLY A 2 8.61 -0.44 -3.44
CA GLY A 2 7.71 -0.06 -4.53
C GLY A 2 8.09 1.24 -5.25
N PHE A 3 8.70 2.18 -4.53
CA PHE A 3 9.07 3.48 -5.08
C PHE A 3 10.50 3.58 -5.64
N ILE A 4 11.36 2.56 -5.54
CA ILE A 4 12.78 2.66 -5.96
C ILE A 4 12.89 3.08 -7.44
N THR A 5 12.03 2.53 -8.31
CA THR A 5 12.00 2.90 -9.73
C THR A 5 11.54 4.35 -9.93
N LYS A 6 10.61 4.85 -9.11
CA LYS A 6 10.12 6.22 -9.19
C LYS A 6 11.17 7.21 -8.64
N ILE A 7 11.78 6.88 -7.51
CA ILE A 7 12.92 7.63 -6.92
C ILE A 7 14.04 7.76 -7.96
N LYS A 8 14.43 6.66 -8.60
CA LYS A 8 15.42 6.68 -9.69
C LYS A 8 15.03 7.69 -10.78
N LYS A 9 13.81 7.60 -11.30
CA LYS A 9 13.34 8.50 -12.37
C LYS A 9 13.33 9.96 -11.92
N ILE A 10 12.96 10.25 -10.67
CA ILE A 10 12.97 11.62 -10.13
C ILE A 10 14.41 12.14 -10.03
N LEU A 11 15.35 11.35 -9.51
CA LEU A 11 16.76 11.72 -9.45
C LEU A 11 17.36 11.98 -10.85
N GLU A 12 16.92 11.25 -11.88
CA GLU A 12 17.31 11.52 -13.28
C GLU A 12 16.66 12.78 -13.88
N THR A 13 15.68 13.39 -13.20
CA THR A 13 15.01 14.62 -13.68
C THR A 13 15.43 15.90 -12.98
N VAL A 14 15.96 15.79 -11.77
CA VAL A 14 16.35 16.93 -10.94
C VAL A 14 17.86 16.98 -10.74
N CYS A 15 18.38 18.18 -10.55
CA CYS A 15 19.77 18.36 -10.17
C CYS A 15 20.01 17.84 -8.75
N HIS A 16 21.03 17.00 -8.59
CA HIS A 16 21.45 16.46 -7.29
C HIS A 16 21.97 17.49 -6.29
N ASN A 17 22.22 18.74 -6.70
CA ASN A 17 22.73 19.78 -5.81
C ASN A 17 21.67 20.86 -5.52
N CYS A 18 21.14 21.51 -6.56
CA CYS A 18 20.18 22.60 -6.40
C CYS A 18 18.71 22.16 -6.35
N GLY A 19 18.38 20.89 -6.65
CA GLY A 19 17.00 20.37 -6.60
C GLY A 19 16.07 20.89 -7.71
N LYS A 20 16.57 21.70 -8.64
CA LYS A 20 15.80 22.19 -9.81
C LYS A 20 15.67 21.12 -10.90
N ILE A 21 14.63 21.22 -11.72
CA ILE A 21 14.46 20.36 -12.90
C ILE A 21 15.57 20.68 -13.91
N LEU A 22 16.16 19.65 -14.54
CA LEU A 22 17.29 19.82 -15.48
C LEU A 22 16.92 20.52 -16.79
N LEU A 23 15.64 20.68 -17.10
CA LEU A 23 15.14 21.36 -18.29
C LEU A 23 14.05 22.35 -17.90
N ASP A 24 13.92 23.40 -18.70
CA ASP A 24 12.92 24.45 -18.54
C ASP A 24 12.18 24.70 -19.87
N GLU A 25 11.19 25.61 -19.84
CA GLU A 25 10.31 25.99 -20.96
C GLU A 25 11.06 26.62 -22.15
N SER A 26 12.35 26.91 -22.00
CA SER A 26 13.25 27.23 -23.11
C SER A 26 13.29 26.12 -24.17
N ASN A 27 13.13 24.86 -23.77
CA ASN A 27 12.98 23.76 -24.71
C ASN A 27 11.50 23.60 -25.13
N PRO A 28 11.17 23.71 -26.43
CA PRO A 28 9.79 23.62 -26.91
C PRO A 28 9.13 22.26 -26.58
N GLN A 29 9.91 21.17 -26.54
CA GLN A 29 9.40 19.84 -26.17
C GLN A 29 9.06 19.76 -24.67
N PHE A 30 9.82 20.45 -23.82
CA PHE A 30 9.54 20.53 -22.39
C PHE A 30 8.28 21.35 -22.13
N ALA A 31 8.14 22.51 -22.80
CA ALA A 31 6.93 23.33 -22.71
C ALA A 31 5.66 22.57 -23.16
N GLN A 32 5.77 21.73 -24.21
CA GLN A 32 4.68 20.84 -24.61
C GLN A 32 4.38 19.77 -23.56
N ALA A 33 5.41 19.18 -22.95
CA ALA A 33 5.25 18.18 -21.90
C ALA A 33 4.52 18.75 -20.68
N VAL A 34 4.86 19.96 -20.21
CA VAL A 34 4.22 20.60 -19.06
C VAL A 34 2.71 20.83 -19.28
N ARG A 35 2.29 21.09 -20.53
CA ARG A 35 0.88 21.28 -20.88
C ARG A 35 0.02 20.01 -20.81
N LEU A 36 0.63 18.82 -20.72
CA LEU A 36 -0.13 17.57 -20.63
C LEU A 36 -0.99 17.52 -19.37
N ARG A 37 -2.31 17.34 -19.51
CA ARG A 37 -3.24 17.33 -18.38
C ARG A 37 -3.02 16.17 -17.41
N ASP A 38 -2.72 14.97 -17.92
CA ASP A 38 -2.46 13.78 -17.10
C ASP A 38 -1.09 13.85 -16.41
N PRO A 39 -1.02 13.91 -15.06
CA PRO A 39 0.24 14.02 -14.33
C PRO A 39 1.20 12.85 -14.57
N LYS A 40 0.68 11.64 -14.83
CA LYS A 40 1.54 10.46 -15.05
C LYS A 40 2.26 10.56 -16.40
N ARG A 41 1.52 10.89 -17.46
CA ARG A 41 2.08 11.09 -18.80
C ARG A 41 3.01 12.30 -18.84
N ARG A 42 2.66 13.38 -18.13
CA ARG A 42 3.50 14.57 -17.95
C ARG A 42 4.87 14.19 -17.37
N PHE A 43 4.87 13.45 -16.26
CA PHE A 43 6.10 12.97 -15.63
C PHE A 43 6.97 12.12 -16.57
N GLU A 44 6.36 11.20 -17.30
CA GLU A 44 7.10 10.31 -18.22
C GLU A 44 7.71 11.06 -19.41
N ALA A 45 6.99 12.04 -19.96
CA ALA A 45 7.51 12.90 -21.01
C ALA A 45 8.69 13.74 -20.52
N ILE A 46 8.56 14.39 -19.36
CA ILE A 46 9.63 15.19 -18.76
C ILE A 46 10.85 14.31 -18.43
N HIS A 47 10.65 13.14 -17.83
CA HIS A 47 11.73 12.19 -17.52
C HIS A 47 12.50 11.76 -18.77
N LYS A 48 11.79 11.48 -19.88
CA LYS A 48 12.43 11.09 -21.14
C LYS A 48 13.34 12.18 -21.71
N LEU A 49 12.99 13.45 -21.50
CA LEU A 49 13.80 14.59 -21.93
C LEU A 49 14.98 14.84 -20.99
N CYS A 50 14.76 14.78 -19.67
CA CYS A 50 15.81 15.10 -18.69
C CYS A 50 16.86 13.99 -18.52
N LYS A 51 16.51 12.70 -18.69
CA LYS A 51 17.43 11.57 -18.42
C LYS A 51 18.77 11.61 -19.19
N GLY A 52 18.83 12.33 -20.31
CA GLY A 52 20.02 12.46 -21.15
C GLY A 52 20.89 13.67 -20.81
N LYS A 53 20.41 14.58 -19.95
CA LYS A 53 21.14 15.78 -19.54
C LYS A 53 22.09 15.42 -18.41
N GLN A 54 23.39 15.60 -18.66
CA GLN A 54 24.46 15.30 -17.70
C GLN A 54 25.04 16.55 -17.03
N THR A 55 24.50 17.73 -17.32
CA THR A 55 24.93 19.00 -16.74
C THR A 55 23.70 19.79 -16.35
N CYS A 56 23.77 20.49 -15.20
CA CYS A 56 22.76 21.48 -14.83
C CYS A 56 23.16 22.81 -15.48
N ASP A 57 22.52 23.17 -16.58
CA ASP A 57 22.85 24.36 -17.36
C ASP A 57 22.79 25.62 -16.44
N VAL A 58 23.91 26.33 -16.32
CA VAL A 58 23.97 27.63 -15.64
C VAL A 58 23.39 28.66 -16.60
N ASP A 59 22.81 29.72 -16.05
CA ASP A 59 22.50 30.87 -16.87
C ASP A 59 23.80 31.48 -17.41
N ASP A 60 23.83 31.82 -18.70
CA ASP A 60 24.80 32.79 -19.17
C ASP A 60 24.51 34.09 -18.42
N VAL A 61 25.49 34.56 -17.64
CA VAL A 61 25.45 35.90 -17.07
C VAL A 61 25.19 36.82 -18.25
N PRO A 62 24.15 37.66 -18.24
CA PRO A 62 24.03 38.66 -19.30
C PRO A 62 25.32 39.47 -19.21
N GLU A 63 26.19 39.37 -20.21
CA GLU A 63 27.26 40.33 -20.37
C GLU A 63 26.59 41.70 -20.26
N GLU A 64 27.08 42.54 -19.36
CA GLU A 64 26.70 43.95 -19.29
C GLU A 64 27.19 44.66 -20.56
N ASN A 65 26.67 44.28 -21.73
CA ASN A 65 26.67 45.13 -22.90
C ASN A 65 25.61 46.20 -22.64
N ASN A 66 26.09 47.25 -22.00
CA ASN A 66 25.42 48.45 -21.57
C ASN A 66 24.94 49.31 -22.77
N ASN A 67 24.46 48.72 -23.88
CA ASN A 67 24.18 49.46 -25.11
C ASN A 67 23.16 48.84 -26.10
N ASP A 68 22.21 48.02 -25.67
CA ASP A 68 21.07 47.67 -26.54
C ASP A 68 19.72 47.91 -25.85
N PHE A 69 19.25 49.15 -26.02
CA PHE A 69 17.84 49.51 -25.84
C PHE A 69 17.02 48.73 -26.88
N ALA A 70 16.47 47.58 -26.49
CA ALA A 70 15.55 46.83 -27.35
C ALA A 70 14.34 47.74 -27.71
N PRO A 71 13.91 47.83 -28.98
CA PRO A 71 12.89 48.81 -29.40
C PRO A 71 11.46 48.51 -28.93
N ASN A 72 11.25 47.44 -28.16
CA ASN A 72 9.90 46.99 -27.78
C ASN A 72 9.83 46.50 -26.31
N PRO A 73 8.97 47.10 -25.45
CA PRO A 73 8.84 46.72 -24.04
C PRO A 73 8.42 45.25 -23.79
N LYS A 74 7.76 44.62 -24.77
CA LYS A 74 7.30 43.22 -24.68
C LYS A 74 8.42 42.20 -24.87
N ASP A 75 9.46 42.52 -25.62
CA ASP A 75 10.59 41.62 -25.86
C ASP A 75 11.62 41.68 -24.73
N ALA A 76 11.73 42.84 -24.06
CA ALA A 76 12.48 42.98 -22.81
C ALA A 76 11.89 42.13 -21.67
N LEU A 77 10.55 42.04 -21.55
CA LEU A 77 9.90 41.14 -20.59
C LEU A 77 10.08 39.65 -20.93
N LYS A 78 10.12 39.28 -22.21
CA LYS A 78 10.36 37.90 -22.66
C LYS A 78 11.80 37.42 -22.43
N LYS A 79 12.79 38.31 -22.59
CA LYS A 79 14.20 38.03 -22.30
C LYS A 79 14.50 37.93 -20.80
N LYS A 80 13.84 38.72 -19.96
CA LYS A 80 14.02 38.68 -18.49
C LYS A 80 13.49 37.40 -17.82
N ASN A 81 12.59 36.66 -18.47
CA ASN A 81 11.83 35.55 -17.88
C ASN A 81 12.32 34.14 -18.28
N LYS A 82 13.50 34.00 -18.92
CA LYS A 82 14.01 32.69 -19.35
C LYS A 82 15.44 32.48 -18.86
N SER A 83 15.58 32.24 -17.57
CA SER A 83 16.83 31.74 -17.02
C SER A 83 16.51 30.51 -16.18
N HIS A 84 17.20 29.41 -16.47
CA HIS A 84 17.03 28.10 -15.82
C HIS A 84 17.55 28.16 -14.38
N GLY A 85 18.56 29.01 -14.14
CA GLY A 85 19.17 29.24 -12.84
C GLY A 85 19.80 27.98 -12.26
N GLY A 86 20.35 27.12 -13.11
CA GLY A 86 21.06 25.92 -12.69
C GLY A 86 22.42 26.23 -12.05
N CYS A 87 23.02 25.21 -11.44
CA CYS A 87 24.24 25.37 -10.65
C CYS A 87 25.52 24.84 -11.32
N GLY A 88 25.47 24.40 -12.58
CA GLY A 88 26.65 23.98 -13.35
C GLY A 88 27.18 22.58 -13.05
N ASN A 89 26.69 21.95 -11.98
CA ASN A 89 27.20 20.65 -11.55
C ASN A 89 26.80 19.52 -12.49
N LEU A 90 27.72 18.56 -12.63
CA LEU A 90 27.51 17.33 -13.38
C LEU A 90 26.46 16.44 -12.71
N GLN A 91 25.66 15.79 -13.54
CA GLN A 91 24.60 14.87 -13.13
C GLN A 91 24.99 13.42 -13.42
N PRO A 92 24.72 12.50 -12.48
CA PRO A 92 25.07 11.11 -12.66
C PRO A 92 24.15 10.40 -13.64
N THR A 93 24.70 9.45 -14.37
CA THR A 93 23.89 8.39 -15.00
C THR A 93 23.56 7.33 -13.96
N ILE A 94 22.28 7.16 -13.62
CA ILE A 94 21.86 6.30 -12.52
C ILE A 94 21.49 4.89 -13.02
N ARG A 95 22.10 3.88 -12.41
CA ARG A 95 21.76 2.46 -12.61
C ARG A 95 21.19 1.86 -11.33
N LYS A 96 20.21 0.97 -11.47
CA LYS A 96 19.62 0.23 -10.36
C LYS A 96 20.28 -1.14 -10.30
N ASP A 97 20.82 -1.49 -9.15
CA ASP A 97 21.40 -2.80 -8.86
C ASP A 97 20.75 -3.37 -7.59
N GLY A 98 19.85 -4.34 -7.76
CA GLY A 98 19.02 -4.85 -6.67
C GLY A 98 18.24 -3.76 -5.94
N LEU A 99 18.62 -3.51 -4.68
CA LEU A 99 18.06 -2.48 -3.80
C LEU A 99 18.87 -1.17 -3.75
N LYS A 100 20.01 -1.10 -4.45
CA LYS A 100 20.92 0.05 -4.47
C LYS A 100 20.79 0.84 -5.78
N LEU A 101 21.14 2.12 -5.71
CA LEU A 101 21.26 3.00 -6.88
C LEU A 101 22.73 3.44 -7.00
N ASN A 102 23.33 3.16 -8.16
CA ASN A 102 24.71 3.51 -8.45
C ASN A 102 24.72 4.65 -9.48
N GLY A 103 25.35 5.77 -9.14
CA GLY A 103 25.56 6.90 -10.03
C GLY A 103 26.94 6.84 -10.67
N THR A 104 27.02 7.16 -11.95
CA THR A 104 28.28 7.36 -12.67
C THR A 104 28.36 8.81 -13.15
N TRP A 105 29.34 9.57 -12.67
CA TRP A 105 29.66 10.90 -13.14
C TRP A 105 30.76 10.80 -14.20
N THR A 106 30.53 11.45 -15.34
CA THR A 106 31.46 11.46 -16.46
C THR A 106 31.83 12.90 -16.76
N TRP A 107 33.11 13.23 -16.67
CA TRP A 107 33.61 14.56 -16.99
C TRP A 107 33.79 14.71 -18.50
N PRO A 108 33.57 15.92 -19.06
CA PRO A 108 33.91 16.22 -20.44
C PRO A 108 35.38 15.94 -20.74
N LYS A 109 35.70 15.61 -21.98
CA LYS A 109 37.06 15.21 -22.40
C LYS A 109 38.12 16.29 -22.21
N ASP A 110 37.72 17.55 -22.04
CA ASP A 110 38.58 18.72 -21.93
C ASP A 110 38.88 19.15 -20.48
N ALA A 111 38.47 18.36 -19.47
CA ALA A 111 38.74 18.65 -18.07
C ALA A 111 40.08 18.04 -17.61
N ASP A 112 40.94 18.86 -16.99
CA ASP A 112 42.30 18.57 -16.50
C ASP A 112 42.38 17.59 -15.29
N THR A 113 41.37 16.73 -15.12
CA THR A 113 41.28 15.76 -14.01
C THR A 113 41.64 14.35 -14.44
N GLU A 114 42.56 13.70 -13.72
CA GLU A 114 43.03 12.32 -13.98
C GLU A 114 41.91 11.26 -13.87
N GLN A 115 40.84 11.52 -13.11
CA GLN A 115 39.67 10.65 -13.03
C GLN A 115 38.52 11.12 -13.94
N LYS A 116 38.43 10.52 -15.13
CA LYS A 116 37.38 10.83 -16.13
C LYS A 116 36.00 10.27 -15.76
N ILE A 117 35.94 9.26 -14.89
CA ILE A 117 34.71 8.56 -14.52
C ILE A 117 34.73 8.23 -13.03
N GLU A 118 33.79 8.80 -12.27
CA GLU A 118 33.58 8.50 -10.85
C GLU A 118 32.30 7.68 -10.70
N LYS A 119 32.40 6.54 -10.01
CA LYS A 119 31.24 5.70 -9.68
C LYS A 119 31.01 5.78 -8.18
N ARG A 120 29.82 6.24 -7.78
CA ARG A 120 29.44 6.37 -6.37
C ARG A 120 28.03 5.82 -6.13
N ILE A 121 27.85 5.17 -4.99
CA ILE A 121 26.54 4.70 -4.55
C ILE A 121 25.73 5.92 -4.06
N ILE A 122 24.51 6.06 -4.56
CA ILE A 122 23.57 7.07 -4.10
C ILE A 122 22.88 6.52 -2.85
N THR A 123 23.26 7.04 -1.68
CA THR A 123 22.65 6.63 -0.42
C THR A 123 21.21 7.17 -0.30
N PRO A 124 20.33 6.52 0.48
CA PRO A 124 19.00 7.05 0.75
C PRO A 124 19.04 8.47 1.33
N GLN A 125 20.04 8.79 2.16
CA GLN A 125 20.22 10.12 2.73
C GLN A 125 20.54 11.18 1.66
N MET A 126 21.40 10.85 0.69
CA MET A 126 21.67 11.75 -0.44
C MET A 126 20.39 12.03 -1.24
N ALA A 127 19.62 11.00 -1.58
CA ALA A 127 18.37 11.16 -2.30
C ALA A 127 17.33 11.98 -1.50
N LEU A 128 17.28 11.81 -0.18
CA LEU A 128 16.39 12.57 0.71
C LEU A 128 16.75 14.06 0.70
N ASN A 129 18.04 14.40 0.77
CA ASN A 129 18.50 15.78 0.73
C ASN A 129 18.14 16.45 -0.61
N VAL A 130 18.31 15.75 -1.73
CA VAL A 130 17.88 16.25 -3.06
C VAL A 130 16.38 16.54 -3.06
N PHE A 131 15.57 15.61 -2.56
CA PHE A 131 14.11 15.76 -2.57
C PHE A 131 13.60 16.86 -1.64
N ARG A 132 14.31 17.15 -0.55
CA ARG A 132 14.00 18.28 0.35
C ARG A 132 14.30 19.63 -0.29
N ASN A 133 15.30 19.71 -1.16
CA ASN A 133 15.67 20.94 -1.86
C ASN A 133 14.72 21.28 -3.02
N MET A 134 13.86 20.35 -3.44
CA MET A 134 12.91 20.58 -4.53
C MET A 134 11.83 21.59 -4.14
N GLN A 135 11.60 22.57 -5.01
CA GLN A 135 10.55 23.56 -4.80
C GLN A 135 9.15 23.00 -5.14
N PRO A 136 8.09 23.40 -4.42
CA PRO A 136 6.71 22.97 -4.72
C PRO A 136 6.26 23.29 -6.15
N TYR A 137 6.77 24.40 -6.69
CA TYR A 137 6.54 24.80 -8.06
C TYR A 137 7.07 23.78 -9.08
N ASP A 138 8.29 23.29 -8.88
CA ASP A 138 8.92 22.27 -9.73
C ASP A 138 8.22 20.91 -9.59
N MET A 139 7.78 20.57 -8.37
CA MET A 139 6.98 19.37 -8.13
C MET A 139 5.70 19.37 -8.98
N ALA A 140 4.95 20.48 -8.98
CA ALA A 140 3.71 20.61 -9.74
C ALA A 140 3.93 20.53 -11.26
N ARG A 141 4.98 21.19 -11.77
CA ARG A 141 5.39 21.15 -13.19
C ARG A 141 5.72 19.73 -13.65
N MET A 142 6.40 18.97 -12.80
CA MET A 142 6.77 17.57 -13.05
C MET A 142 5.57 16.60 -13.01
N GLY A 143 4.42 17.03 -12.46
CA GLY A 143 3.24 16.19 -12.26
C GLY A 143 3.25 15.42 -10.93
N LEU A 144 4.01 15.92 -9.94
CA LEU A 144 3.95 15.48 -8.55
C LEU A 144 3.05 16.41 -7.74
N ASN A 145 2.57 15.94 -6.60
CA ASN A 145 1.68 16.70 -5.73
C ASN A 145 2.42 17.03 -4.42
N ALA A 146 2.54 18.33 -4.11
CA ALA A 146 3.25 18.81 -2.94
C ALA A 146 2.49 18.55 -1.62
N ASP A 147 1.17 18.39 -1.66
CA ASP A 147 0.35 18.24 -0.46
C ASP A 147 0.18 16.76 -0.06
N TYR A 148 -0.02 15.89 -1.05
CA TYR A 148 -0.36 14.48 -0.80
C TYR A 148 0.75 13.48 -1.17
N ALA A 149 1.75 13.88 -1.97
CA ALA A 149 2.73 12.95 -2.51
C ALA A 149 4.11 13.58 -2.70
N ARG A 150 4.67 14.16 -1.63
CA ARG A 150 6.01 14.74 -1.68
C ARG A 150 7.07 13.67 -2.00
N PRO A 151 8.07 13.97 -2.85
CA PRO A 151 9.12 13.02 -3.23
C PRO A 151 9.92 12.47 -2.05
N GLU A 152 10.16 13.31 -1.04
CA GLU A 152 10.87 12.95 0.19
C GLU A 152 10.18 11.83 0.96
N TRP A 153 8.85 11.72 0.90
CA TRP A 153 8.09 10.67 1.59
C TRP A 153 8.24 9.28 0.96
N MET A 154 8.82 9.19 -0.24
CA MET A 154 9.16 7.90 -0.85
C MET A 154 10.32 7.21 -0.12
N ILE A 155 11.11 7.96 0.65
CA ILE A 155 12.21 7.47 1.48
C ILE A 155 11.69 7.36 2.91
N LEU A 156 11.72 6.16 3.46
CA LEU A 156 11.16 5.87 4.77
C LEU A 156 12.17 6.26 5.87
N THR A 157 11.84 7.31 6.63
CA THR A 157 12.56 7.69 7.86
C THR A 157 11.84 7.17 9.11
N VAL A 158 10.51 7.10 9.06
CA VAL A 158 9.66 6.55 10.12
C VAL A 158 8.82 5.42 9.53
N LEU A 159 8.94 4.22 10.09
CA LEU A 159 8.17 3.06 9.67
C LEU A 159 6.97 2.85 10.60
N PRO A 160 5.72 2.98 10.12
CA PRO A 160 4.54 2.74 10.95
C PRO A 160 4.40 1.27 11.29
N VAL A 161 4.13 0.97 12.56
CA VAL A 161 3.90 -0.39 13.06
C VAL A 161 2.39 -0.66 13.08
N PRO A 162 1.89 -1.66 12.33
CA PRO A 162 0.47 -1.97 12.33
C PRO A 162 -0.01 -2.56 13.67
N PRO A 163 -1.26 -2.30 14.08
CA PRO A 163 -1.82 -2.80 15.33
C PRO A 163 -2.05 -4.32 15.30
N PRO A 164 -2.21 -4.98 16.47
CA PRO A 164 -2.44 -6.43 16.56
C PRO A 164 -3.58 -6.97 15.70
N ALA A 165 -4.63 -6.17 15.45
CA ALA A 165 -5.74 -6.55 14.56
C ALA A 165 -5.30 -6.89 13.11
N VAL A 166 -4.18 -6.31 12.65
CA VAL A 166 -3.60 -6.58 11.31
C VAL A 166 -2.58 -7.74 11.36
N ARG A 167 -2.02 -8.01 12.54
CA ARG A 167 -0.98 -9.02 12.82
C ARG A 167 -1.38 -9.91 13.99
N PRO A 168 -2.41 -10.77 13.82
CA PRO A 168 -2.98 -11.53 14.94
C PRO A 168 -2.01 -12.59 15.45
N SER A 169 -1.95 -12.75 16.78
CA SER A 169 -1.25 -13.85 17.43
C SER A 169 -2.19 -15.05 17.63
N VAL A 170 -1.71 -16.27 17.41
CA VAL A 170 -2.48 -17.49 17.64
C VAL A 170 -1.84 -18.26 18.80
N SER A 171 -2.58 -18.48 19.88
CA SER A 171 -2.19 -19.40 20.97
C SER A 171 -2.57 -20.83 20.61
N VAL A 172 -1.63 -21.77 20.65
CA VAL A 172 -1.88 -23.17 20.26
C VAL A 172 -2.88 -23.86 21.19
N ASP A 173 -2.85 -23.53 22.49
CA ASP A 173 -3.65 -24.22 23.51
C ASP A 173 -4.82 -23.40 24.07
N GLY A 174 -5.12 -22.23 23.49
CA GLY A 174 -6.18 -21.32 23.98
C GLY A 174 -5.97 -20.74 25.40
N THR A 175 -4.97 -21.23 26.13
CA THR A 175 -4.55 -20.68 27.42
C THR A 175 -3.48 -19.61 27.19
N ASN A 176 -3.54 -18.52 27.96
CA ASN A 176 -2.55 -17.43 27.88
C ASN A 176 -1.12 -17.84 28.26
N GLN A 177 -0.93 -19.09 28.75
CA GLN A 177 0.33 -19.68 29.20
C GLN A 177 0.96 -20.65 28.18
N GLY A 178 0.24 -21.03 27.11
CA GLY A 178 0.76 -21.92 26.07
C GLY A 178 1.73 -21.25 25.09
N MET A 179 2.37 -22.06 24.23
CA MET A 179 3.25 -21.56 23.16
C MET A 179 2.45 -20.66 22.19
N ARG A 180 2.93 -19.43 22.00
CA ARG A 180 2.31 -18.45 21.10
C ARG A 180 2.97 -18.50 19.72
N SER A 181 2.15 -18.63 18.68
CA SER A 181 2.55 -18.47 17.30
C SER A 181 2.19 -17.06 16.84
N GLU A 182 3.19 -16.21 16.70
CA GLU A 182 3.00 -14.83 16.26
C GLU A 182 2.84 -14.74 14.74
N ASP A 183 2.21 -13.67 14.27
CA ASP A 183 2.10 -13.42 12.83
C ASP A 183 3.49 -13.18 12.19
N ASP A 184 3.63 -13.60 10.92
CA ASP A 184 4.84 -13.40 10.10
C ASP A 184 5.33 -11.92 10.09
N LEU A 185 4.41 -10.95 10.11
CA LEU A 185 4.75 -9.53 10.17
C LEU A 185 5.41 -9.15 11.51
N THR A 186 4.97 -9.75 12.62
CA THR A 186 5.53 -9.51 13.96
C THR A 186 6.98 -10.01 14.04
N TYR A 187 7.25 -11.19 13.49
CA TYR A 187 8.63 -11.70 13.40
C TYR A 187 9.51 -10.75 12.59
N LYS A 188 9.04 -10.32 11.41
CA LYS A 188 9.84 -9.45 10.54
C LYS A 188 10.06 -8.05 11.14
N LEU A 189 9.07 -7.50 11.83
CA LEU A 189 9.21 -6.24 12.57
C LEU A 189 10.26 -6.35 13.68
N SER A 190 10.32 -7.50 14.37
CA SER A 190 11.34 -7.76 15.38
C SER A 190 12.75 -7.77 14.78
N ASP A 191 12.92 -8.37 13.60
CA ASP A 191 14.20 -8.35 12.88
C ASP A 191 14.59 -6.93 12.42
N ILE A 192 13.62 -6.13 11.95
CA ILE A 192 13.86 -4.73 11.56
C ILE A 192 14.37 -3.93 12.77
N ILE A 193 13.74 -4.08 13.93
CA ILE A 193 14.16 -3.38 15.15
C ILE A 193 15.58 -3.79 15.55
N ARG A 194 15.90 -5.09 15.52
CA ARG A 194 17.25 -5.60 15.83
C ARG A 194 18.29 -5.04 14.86
N ALA A 195 18.02 -5.07 13.55
CA ALA A 195 18.91 -4.51 12.54
C ALA A 195 19.11 -3.01 12.73
N ASN A 196 18.05 -2.26 13.05
CA ASN A 196 18.11 -0.82 13.29
C ASN A 196 18.95 -0.47 14.54
N SER A 197 18.76 -1.22 15.63
CA SER A 197 19.57 -1.05 16.85
C SER A 197 21.05 -1.33 16.61
N ASN A 198 21.37 -2.33 15.77
CA ASN A 198 22.75 -2.63 15.40
C ASN A 198 23.40 -1.50 14.59
N VAL A 199 22.70 -0.96 13.58
CA VAL A 199 23.18 0.21 12.82
C VAL A 199 23.47 1.38 13.77
N ARG A 200 22.50 1.72 14.62
CA ARG A 200 22.65 2.82 15.59
C ARG A 200 23.84 2.62 16.53
N ARG A 201 24.06 1.39 17.00
CA ARG A 201 25.20 1.06 17.86
C ARG A 201 26.52 1.24 17.11
N CYS A 202 26.63 0.71 15.89
CA CYS A 202 27.84 0.84 15.09
C CYS A 202 28.19 2.31 14.78
N GLU A 203 27.19 3.16 14.53
CA GLU A 203 27.39 4.61 14.36
C GLU A 203 27.88 5.27 15.65
N GLN A 204 27.32 4.92 16.81
CA GLN A 204 27.71 5.50 18.10
C GLN A 204 29.11 5.08 18.56
N GLU A 205 29.50 3.85 18.27
CA GLU A 205 30.82 3.30 18.60
C GLU A 205 31.92 3.77 17.63
N GLY A 206 31.57 4.51 16.57
CA GLY A 206 32.54 4.96 15.56
C GLY A 206 33.12 3.80 14.74
N SER A 207 32.30 2.76 14.48
CA SER A 207 32.71 1.61 13.68
C SER A 207 33.14 2.03 12.26
N PRO A 208 34.05 1.27 11.61
CA PRO A 208 34.46 1.55 10.25
C PRO A 208 33.29 1.66 9.25
N GLN A 209 33.37 2.59 8.30
CA GLN A 209 32.28 2.90 7.36
C GLN A 209 31.79 1.68 6.55
N HIS A 210 32.68 0.74 6.22
CA HIS A 210 32.30 -0.46 5.49
C HIS A 210 31.39 -1.38 6.32
N VAL A 211 31.64 -1.49 7.64
CA VAL A 211 30.81 -2.27 8.57
C VAL A 211 29.43 -1.63 8.72
N VAL A 212 29.37 -0.31 8.87
CA VAL A 212 28.11 0.43 8.94
C VAL A 212 27.29 0.21 7.66
N ALA A 213 27.92 0.29 6.49
CA ALA A 213 27.26 0.06 5.20
C ALA A 213 26.71 -1.37 5.03
N GLU A 214 27.35 -2.38 5.63
CA GLU A 214 26.83 -3.76 5.67
C GLU A 214 25.56 -3.85 6.52
N PHE A 215 25.56 -3.29 7.73
CA PHE A 215 24.38 -3.26 8.58
C PHE A 215 23.23 -2.43 7.99
N GLU A 216 23.54 -1.31 7.33
CA GLU A 216 22.55 -0.53 6.57
C GLU A 216 21.93 -1.34 5.43
N THR A 217 22.75 -2.10 4.70
CA THR A 217 22.27 -2.98 3.62
C THR A 217 21.35 -4.07 4.18
N LEU A 218 21.68 -4.63 5.35
CA LEU A 218 20.84 -5.60 6.03
C LEU A 218 19.51 -4.99 6.48
N LEU A 219 19.52 -3.81 7.10
CA LEU A 219 18.30 -3.09 7.49
C LEU A 219 17.40 -2.83 6.27
N GLN A 220 17.99 -2.35 5.17
CA GLN A 220 17.28 -2.13 3.91
C GLN A 220 16.65 -3.42 3.38
N PHE A 221 17.34 -4.56 3.49
CA PHE A 221 16.81 -5.86 3.11
C PHE A 221 15.61 -6.28 3.97
N HIS A 222 15.67 -6.10 5.30
CA HIS A 222 14.57 -6.44 6.18
C HIS A 222 13.32 -5.58 5.95
N VAL A 223 13.50 -4.25 5.80
CA VAL A 223 12.40 -3.34 5.46
C VAL A 223 11.84 -3.65 4.07
N ALA A 224 12.69 -4.04 3.13
CA ALA A 224 12.27 -4.40 1.79
C ALA A 224 11.38 -5.65 1.78
N THR A 225 11.88 -6.73 2.37
CA THR A 225 11.19 -8.03 2.42
C THR A 225 9.95 -8.03 3.32
N TYR A 226 9.83 -7.09 4.25
CA TYR A 226 8.59 -6.84 5.01
C TYR A 226 7.44 -6.37 4.12
N MET A 227 7.72 -5.44 3.20
CA MET A 227 6.72 -4.92 2.26
C MET A 227 6.46 -5.90 1.12
N ASP A 228 7.52 -6.47 0.56
CA ASP A 228 7.47 -7.38 -0.58
C ASP A 228 8.61 -8.41 -0.49
N ASN A 229 8.28 -9.69 -0.31
CA ASN A 229 9.27 -10.75 -0.17
C ASN A 229 9.59 -11.44 -1.52
N ASP A 230 8.87 -11.12 -2.59
CA ASP A 230 9.08 -11.70 -3.92
C ASP A 230 9.83 -10.72 -4.83
N ILE A 231 10.94 -10.17 -4.33
CA ILE A 231 11.79 -9.24 -5.07
C ILE A 231 12.73 -10.03 -5.99
N ALA A 232 12.73 -9.70 -7.29
CA ALA A 232 13.61 -10.34 -8.27
C ALA A 232 15.10 -10.07 -7.95
N GLY A 233 15.91 -11.13 -8.00
CA GLY A 233 17.36 -11.04 -7.76
C GLY A 233 17.77 -10.81 -6.30
N GLN A 234 16.85 -10.98 -5.34
CA GLN A 234 17.14 -10.92 -3.92
C GLN A 234 16.74 -12.25 -3.25
N PRO A 235 17.47 -12.71 -2.22
CA PRO A 235 17.09 -13.89 -1.47
C PRO A 235 15.77 -13.64 -0.74
N LYS A 236 14.92 -14.66 -0.65
CA LYS A 236 13.65 -14.56 0.09
C LYS A 236 13.93 -14.61 1.59
N ALA A 237 13.25 -13.76 2.36
CA ALA A 237 13.24 -13.87 3.80
C ALA A 237 12.47 -15.13 4.22
N LEU A 238 13.15 -16.02 4.93
CA LEU A 238 12.61 -17.28 5.45
C LEU A 238 12.36 -17.15 6.95
N GLN A 239 11.33 -17.84 7.43
CA GLN A 239 11.10 -18.08 8.85
C GLN A 239 12.09 -19.15 9.35
N LYS A 240 12.20 -19.33 10.67
CA LYS A 240 13.03 -20.39 11.28
C LYS A 240 12.72 -21.80 10.76
N SER A 241 11.49 -22.02 10.30
CA SER A 241 11.02 -23.27 9.69
C SER A 241 11.40 -23.44 8.21
N GLY A 242 12.11 -22.49 7.61
CA GLY A 242 12.42 -22.47 6.17
C GLY A 242 11.27 -22.00 5.28
N ARG A 243 10.07 -21.76 5.82
CA ARG A 243 8.94 -21.21 5.08
C ARG A 243 9.19 -19.73 4.72
N PRO A 244 8.92 -19.29 3.48
CA PRO A 244 8.96 -17.86 3.13
C PRO A 244 7.96 -17.04 3.96
N VAL A 245 8.43 -15.91 4.50
CA VAL A 245 7.61 -14.97 5.27
C VAL A 245 6.54 -14.32 4.37
N LYS A 246 5.28 -14.31 4.80
CA LYS A 246 4.18 -13.66 4.08
C LYS A 246 4.18 -12.13 4.28
N ALA A 247 4.81 -11.43 3.34
CA ALA A 247 4.85 -9.96 3.27
C ALA A 247 3.48 -9.31 3.01
N ILE A 248 3.40 -7.99 3.24
CA ILE A 248 2.16 -7.20 3.06
C ILE A 248 1.63 -7.31 1.62
N ARG A 249 2.48 -7.16 0.61
CA ARG A 249 2.08 -7.26 -0.81
C ARG A 249 1.45 -8.61 -1.15
N ALA A 250 2.00 -9.70 -0.60
CA ALA A 250 1.49 -11.06 -0.81
C ALA A 250 0.10 -11.26 -0.19
N ARG A 251 -0.19 -10.61 0.94
CA ARG A 251 -1.53 -10.63 1.58
C ARG A 251 -2.58 -9.91 0.75
N LEU A 252 -2.19 -8.91 -0.06
CA LEU A 252 -3.11 -8.13 -0.88
C LEU A 252 -3.38 -8.77 -2.25
N LYS A 253 -2.32 -9.19 -2.95
CA LYS A 253 -2.39 -9.59 -4.38
C LYS A 253 -2.79 -11.05 -4.62
N SER A 254 -2.58 -11.95 -3.66
CA SER A 254 -2.76 -13.39 -3.88
C SER A 254 -4.21 -13.76 -4.24
N LYS A 255 -4.40 -14.96 -4.82
CA LYS A 255 -5.75 -15.47 -5.17
C LYS A 255 -6.65 -15.55 -3.94
N GLU A 256 -6.08 -15.98 -2.81
CA GLU A 256 -6.68 -15.97 -1.48
C GLU A 256 -6.39 -14.68 -0.70
N GLY A 257 -5.89 -13.66 -1.39
CA GLY A 257 -5.52 -12.37 -0.81
C GLY A 257 -6.74 -11.50 -0.57
N ARG A 258 -6.55 -10.39 0.14
CA ARG A 258 -7.67 -9.55 0.61
C ARG A 258 -8.52 -8.98 -0.53
N LEU A 259 -7.93 -8.57 -1.64
CA LEU A 259 -8.71 -8.00 -2.76
C LEU A 259 -9.66 -9.03 -3.37
N ARG A 260 -9.15 -10.20 -3.77
CA ARG A 260 -9.98 -11.20 -4.45
C ARG A 260 -10.78 -12.06 -3.47
N GLY A 261 -10.17 -12.52 -2.39
CA GLY A 261 -10.74 -13.50 -1.47
C GLY A 261 -11.50 -12.92 -0.27
N ASN A 262 -11.49 -11.60 -0.06
CA ASN A 262 -12.26 -10.98 1.03
C ASN A 262 -13.16 -9.85 0.55
N LEU A 263 -12.72 -9.04 -0.42
CA LEU A 263 -13.49 -7.92 -0.94
C LEU A 263 -14.38 -8.32 -2.13
N MET A 264 -13.84 -9.07 -3.12
CA MET A 264 -14.64 -9.49 -4.29
C MET A 264 -15.48 -10.74 -4.05
N GLY A 265 -15.00 -11.68 -3.25
CA GLY A 265 -15.73 -12.88 -2.88
C GLY A 265 -15.51 -13.17 -1.42
N LYS A 266 -16.55 -13.06 -0.61
CA LYS A 266 -16.51 -13.37 0.83
C LYS A 266 -17.35 -14.62 1.10
N ARG A 267 -16.97 -15.37 2.12
CA ARG A 267 -17.88 -16.37 2.69
C ARG A 267 -19.08 -15.65 3.29
N VAL A 268 -20.26 -16.14 2.98
CA VAL A 268 -21.54 -15.59 3.43
C VAL A 268 -22.23 -16.57 4.36
N ASP A 269 -22.83 -16.03 5.41
CA ASP A 269 -23.70 -16.80 6.30
C ASP A 269 -25.07 -17.01 5.63
N PHE A 270 -25.93 -17.83 6.23
CA PHE A 270 -27.28 -18.15 5.72
C PHE A 270 -27.30 -18.75 4.30
N SER A 271 -26.30 -19.57 3.98
CA SER A 271 -26.24 -20.32 2.72
C SER A 271 -26.05 -21.81 2.98
N ALA A 272 -26.56 -22.64 2.07
CA ALA A 272 -26.38 -24.08 2.10
C ALA A 272 -26.09 -24.59 0.68
N ARG A 273 -25.42 -25.75 0.58
CA ARG A 273 -25.10 -26.41 -0.68
C ARG A 273 -25.35 -27.91 -0.55
N THR A 274 -26.06 -28.48 -1.50
CA THR A 274 -26.30 -29.92 -1.63
C THR A 274 -26.31 -30.33 -3.11
N VAL A 275 -26.35 -31.63 -3.38
CA VAL A 275 -26.48 -32.20 -4.73
C VAL A 275 -27.91 -32.01 -5.23
N ILE A 276 -28.07 -31.68 -6.52
CA ILE A 276 -29.38 -31.49 -7.16
C ILE A 276 -29.95 -32.83 -7.66
N THR A 277 -31.28 -32.95 -7.66
CA THR A 277 -32.02 -34.08 -8.25
C THR A 277 -33.30 -33.51 -8.89
N GLY A 278 -33.68 -34.01 -10.06
CA GLY A 278 -34.90 -33.55 -10.74
C GLY A 278 -36.15 -34.19 -10.17
N ASP A 279 -37.20 -33.39 -9.96
CA ASP A 279 -38.53 -33.84 -9.55
C ASP A 279 -39.58 -33.26 -10.51
N PRO A 280 -40.33 -34.11 -11.25
CA PRO A 280 -41.34 -33.63 -12.20
C PRO A 280 -42.60 -33.06 -11.53
N ASN A 281 -42.76 -33.21 -10.20
CA ASN A 281 -43.94 -32.71 -9.47
C ASN A 281 -43.78 -31.28 -8.95
N LEU A 282 -42.62 -30.66 -9.13
CA LEU A 282 -42.36 -29.28 -8.72
C LEU A 282 -42.65 -28.31 -9.86
N SER A 283 -43.21 -27.16 -9.50
CA SER A 283 -43.42 -26.03 -10.41
C SER A 283 -42.10 -25.39 -10.82
N LEU A 284 -42.11 -24.58 -11.90
CA LEU A 284 -40.90 -23.98 -12.46
C LEU A 284 -40.16 -23.04 -11.48
N ASP A 285 -40.91 -22.41 -10.59
CA ASP A 285 -40.45 -21.46 -9.57
C ASP A 285 -40.21 -22.11 -8.19
N GLU A 286 -40.42 -23.42 -8.06
CA GLU A 286 -40.25 -24.15 -6.81
C GLU A 286 -38.87 -24.81 -6.70
N VAL A 287 -38.39 -24.96 -5.46
CA VAL A 287 -37.18 -25.72 -5.16
C VAL A 287 -37.39 -26.59 -3.93
N GLY A 288 -37.17 -27.89 -4.08
CA GLY A 288 -37.23 -28.83 -2.96
C GLY A 288 -36.08 -28.60 -1.99
N VAL A 289 -36.38 -28.16 -0.76
CA VAL A 289 -35.36 -27.98 0.29
C VAL A 289 -35.44 -29.13 1.31
N PRO A 290 -34.35 -29.87 1.56
CA PRO A 290 -34.34 -30.91 2.58
C PRO A 290 -34.66 -30.35 3.98
N ARG A 291 -35.48 -31.10 4.75
CA ARG A 291 -35.82 -30.71 6.14
C ARG A 291 -34.59 -30.48 7.03
N SER A 292 -33.49 -31.21 6.78
CA SER A 292 -32.22 -31.00 7.49
C SER A 292 -31.65 -29.60 7.25
N THR A 293 -31.70 -29.10 6.01
CA THR A 293 -31.27 -27.74 5.65
C THR A 293 -32.27 -26.69 6.14
N ALA A 294 -33.58 -26.97 6.01
CA ALA A 294 -34.63 -26.06 6.46
C ALA A 294 -34.60 -25.80 7.97
N ARG A 295 -34.25 -26.81 8.77
CA ARG A 295 -33.99 -26.68 10.21
C ARG A 295 -32.69 -25.95 10.53
N ILE A 296 -31.79 -25.75 9.56
CA ILE A 296 -30.52 -25.05 9.78
C ILE A 296 -30.63 -23.56 9.43
N LEU A 297 -31.19 -23.26 8.26
CA LEU A 297 -31.35 -21.90 7.78
C LEU A 297 -32.48 -21.20 8.53
N THR A 298 -32.19 -19.98 8.99
CA THR A 298 -33.16 -19.15 9.70
C THR A 298 -33.47 -17.86 8.95
N PHE A 299 -34.69 -17.36 9.15
CA PHE A 299 -35.13 -16.07 8.69
C PHE A 299 -35.59 -15.23 9.88
N PRO A 300 -35.04 -14.02 10.10
CA PRO A 300 -35.45 -13.16 11.20
C PRO A 300 -36.77 -12.48 10.88
N GLU A 301 -37.85 -12.90 11.54
CA GLU A 301 -39.17 -12.29 11.42
C GLU A 301 -39.46 -11.41 12.64
N THR A 302 -39.95 -10.18 12.40
CA THR A 302 -40.32 -9.26 13.49
C THR A 302 -41.74 -9.56 13.95
N VAL A 303 -41.93 -9.63 15.27
CA VAL A 303 -43.21 -9.92 15.91
C VAL A 303 -44.12 -8.70 15.81
N ASN A 304 -45.26 -8.91 15.16
CA ASN A 304 -46.33 -7.96 14.89
C ASN A 304 -47.67 -8.55 15.37
N ALA A 305 -48.73 -7.74 15.39
CA ALA A 305 -50.07 -8.18 15.79
C ALA A 305 -50.61 -9.38 14.97
N PHE A 306 -50.21 -9.51 13.70
CA PHE A 306 -50.73 -10.54 12.80
C PHE A 306 -50.00 -11.89 12.90
N ASN A 307 -48.73 -11.90 13.29
CA ASN A 307 -47.89 -13.11 13.26
C ASN A 307 -47.52 -13.61 14.66
N ILE A 308 -47.92 -12.92 15.72
CA ILE A 308 -47.58 -13.26 17.10
C ILE A 308 -47.98 -14.70 17.47
N ASP A 309 -49.18 -15.13 17.13
CA ASP A 309 -49.67 -16.48 17.45
C ASP A 309 -48.89 -17.56 16.69
N LYS A 310 -48.62 -17.30 15.41
CA LYS A 310 -47.82 -18.20 14.54
C LYS A 310 -46.39 -18.32 15.06
N LEU A 311 -45.74 -17.20 15.37
CA LEU A 311 -44.37 -17.17 15.88
C LEU A 311 -44.29 -17.81 17.27
N GLN A 312 -45.29 -17.62 18.12
CA GLN A 312 -45.38 -18.25 19.43
C GLN A 312 -45.43 -19.77 19.31
N GLN A 313 -46.19 -20.30 18.33
CA GLN A 313 -46.22 -21.73 18.04
C GLN A 313 -44.88 -22.26 17.53
N LEU A 314 -44.20 -21.52 16.63
CA LEU A 314 -42.87 -21.92 16.13
C LEU A 314 -41.82 -21.95 17.24
N VAL A 315 -41.89 -21.03 18.20
CA VAL A 315 -41.02 -21.03 19.39
C VAL A 315 -41.32 -22.23 20.28
N ARG A 316 -42.59 -22.58 20.48
CA ARG A 316 -43.00 -23.78 21.25
C ARG A 316 -42.54 -25.09 20.60
N ASN A 317 -42.60 -25.19 19.27
CA ASN A 317 -42.08 -26.34 18.52
C ASN A 317 -40.54 -26.46 18.64
N GLY A 318 -39.86 -25.35 18.90
CA GLY A 318 -38.43 -25.32 19.16
C GLY A 318 -37.56 -25.57 17.91
N PRO A 319 -36.26 -25.87 18.12
CA PRO A 319 -35.26 -25.91 17.04
C PRO A 319 -35.12 -27.27 16.34
N ASN A 320 -35.72 -28.34 16.89
CA ASN A 320 -35.54 -29.70 16.36
C ASN A 320 -36.65 -30.08 15.37
N ASP A 321 -37.86 -29.56 15.58
CA ASP A 321 -39.01 -29.81 14.73
C ASP A 321 -39.17 -28.72 13.66
N HIS A 322 -39.76 -29.11 12.53
CA HIS A 322 -40.07 -28.21 11.43
C HIS A 322 -41.57 -28.29 11.16
N PRO A 323 -42.30 -27.16 11.10
CA PRO A 323 -41.83 -25.77 11.28
C PRO A 323 -41.48 -25.39 12.73
N GLY A 324 -40.38 -24.66 12.94
CA GLY A 324 -39.87 -24.29 14.27
C GLY A 324 -39.01 -23.04 14.27
N ALA A 325 -38.30 -22.75 15.37
CA ALA A 325 -37.42 -21.59 15.51
C ALA A 325 -36.17 -21.90 16.33
N LYS A 326 -35.10 -21.11 16.12
CA LYS A 326 -33.81 -21.28 16.83
C LYS A 326 -33.54 -20.22 17.88
N TYR A 327 -33.75 -18.96 17.54
CA TYR A 327 -33.40 -17.84 18.40
C TYR A 327 -34.57 -16.87 18.55
N VAL A 328 -34.68 -16.29 19.74
CA VAL A 328 -35.54 -15.13 20.00
C VAL A 328 -34.64 -13.98 20.43
N ILE A 329 -34.76 -12.87 19.73
CA ILE A 329 -34.01 -11.64 19.98
C ILE A 329 -34.98 -10.63 20.59
N ARG A 330 -34.70 -10.21 21.82
CA ARG A 330 -35.46 -9.16 22.53
C ARG A 330 -35.13 -7.78 21.98
N ASP A 331 -35.93 -6.78 22.33
CA ASP A 331 -35.66 -5.37 21.97
C ASP A 331 -34.32 -4.86 22.53
N THR A 332 -33.84 -5.45 23.62
CA THR A 332 -32.52 -5.16 24.21
C THR A 332 -31.35 -5.66 23.36
N GLY A 333 -31.62 -6.47 22.32
CA GLY A 333 -30.61 -7.15 21.51
C GLY A 333 -30.10 -8.46 22.12
N GLU A 334 -30.60 -8.86 23.29
CA GLU A 334 -30.29 -10.16 23.90
C GLU A 334 -30.81 -11.30 23.02
N ARG A 335 -29.90 -12.22 22.65
CA ARG A 335 -30.22 -13.41 21.85
C ARG A 335 -30.42 -14.61 22.76
N ILE A 336 -31.64 -15.14 22.78
CA ILE A 336 -32.00 -16.34 23.53
C ILE A 336 -31.92 -17.54 22.57
N ASP A 337 -31.05 -18.49 22.88
CA ASP A 337 -30.97 -19.77 22.17
C ASP A 337 -32.01 -20.76 22.72
N LEU A 338 -32.92 -21.20 21.87
CA LEU A 338 -33.99 -22.14 22.23
C LEU A 338 -33.49 -23.58 22.44
N ARG A 339 -32.25 -23.91 22.05
CA ARG A 339 -31.67 -25.26 22.25
C ARG A 339 -31.25 -25.51 23.70
N HIS A 340 -30.73 -24.49 24.36
CA HIS A 340 -30.12 -24.62 25.68
C HIS A 340 -30.95 -23.98 26.80
N ASN A 341 -31.97 -23.19 26.45
CA ASN A 341 -32.80 -22.53 27.43
C ASN A 341 -33.88 -23.49 27.98
N LYS A 342 -33.81 -23.81 29.28
CA LYS A 342 -34.77 -24.65 29.99
C LYS A 342 -36.21 -24.11 29.98
N ARG A 343 -36.38 -22.80 29.73
CA ARG A 343 -37.70 -22.12 29.65
C ARG A 343 -38.13 -21.79 28.22
N ALA A 344 -37.57 -22.47 27.20
CA ALA A 344 -37.84 -22.18 25.79
C ALA A 344 -39.34 -22.24 25.42
N GLY A 345 -40.13 -23.11 26.06
CA GLY A 345 -41.57 -23.25 25.81
C GLY A 345 -42.46 -22.15 26.40
N ASP A 346 -41.98 -21.42 27.42
CA ASP A 346 -42.76 -20.43 28.19
C ASP A 346 -42.42 -18.98 27.81
N ILE A 347 -41.64 -18.76 26.76
CA ILE A 347 -41.26 -17.42 26.33
C ILE A 347 -42.48 -16.73 25.73
N GLN A 348 -43.04 -15.74 26.43
CA GLN A 348 -44.08 -14.88 25.88
C GLN A 348 -43.44 -13.87 24.93
N LEU A 349 -43.83 -13.92 23.65
CA LEU A 349 -43.38 -12.95 22.65
C LEU A 349 -44.07 -11.60 22.86
N GLN A 350 -43.30 -10.53 22.72
CA GLN A 350 -43.80 -9.15 22.72
C GLN A 350 -43.65 -8.55 21.32
N TYR A 351 -44.46 -7.54 21.02
CA TYR A 351 -44.34 -6.79 19.78
C TYR A 351 -42.98 -6.10 19.71
N GLY A 352 -42.32 -6.17 18.56
CA GLY A 352 -40.96 -5.65 18.35
C GLY A 352 -39.84 -6.69 18.44
N TYR A 353 -40.09 -7.82 19.11
CA TYR A 353 -39.11 -8.91 19.20
C TYR A 353 -38.84 -9.50 17.81
N LYS A 354 -37.66 -10.11 17.62
CA LYS A 354 -37.34 -10.84 16.39
C LYS A 354 -37.19 -12.32 16.66
N VAL A 355 -37.89 -13.15 15.91
CA VAL A 355 -37.79 -14.60 15.99
C VAL A 355 -37.06 -15.10 14.75
N GLU A 356 -35.91 -15.76 14.96
CA GLU A 356 -35.20 -16.47 13.91
C GLU A 356 -35.84 -17.84 13.70
N ARG A 357 -36.89 -17.88 12.87
CA ARG A 357 -37.61 -19.11 12.53
C ARG A 357 -36.91 -19.90 11.43
N HIS A 358 -37.21 -21.19 11.34
CA HIS A 358 -36.84 -22.01 10.19
C HIS A 358 -37.43 -21.41 8.91
N ILE A 359 -36.75 -21.63 7.78
CA ILE A 359 -37.37 -21.40 6.48
C ILE A 359 -38.58 -22.34 6.34
N VAL A 360 -39.66 -21.84 5.76
CA VAL A 360 -40.92 -22.55 5.53
C VAL A 360 -41.28 -22.36 4.06
N ASP A 361 -42.27 -23.12 3.59
CA ASP A 361 -42.77 -23.01 2.23
C ASP A 361 -43.23 -21.57 1.93
N GLY A 362 -42.83 -21.07 0.77
CA GLY A 362 -42.89 -19.66 0.36
C GLY A 362 -44.10 -19.31 -0.48
#